data_AF-A0A371Y9U4-F1
#
_entry.id   AF-A0A371Y9U4-F1
#
_cell.length_a   1.000
_cell.length_b   1.000
_cell.length_c   1.000
_cell.angle_alpha   90.00
_cell.angle_beta   90.00
_cell.angle_gamma   90.00
#
_symmetry.space_group_name_H-M   'P 1'
#
loop_
_entity.id
_entity.type
_entity.pdbx_description
1 polymer ?
#
loop_
_entity_poly.entity_id
_entity_poly.type
_entity_poly.pdbx_seq_one_letter_code
_entity_poly.pdbx_strand_id
1 'polypeptide(L)'
;MPFIEVAEDGRWIAVTSRIPRARDCSQGVGTMLEGLHSYAIGVLITAVPVLVGALLFIWRDVNLRRRGVVVRAKCVESKRTDKGTVRLRLLYEVEGVQYYCDSLPFLSPPVGVGQRLDVIYDAKIPGYSEVVHQRTSGWVPKIVGTVAGVLLLLTGISYL
;
A
#
# COMPACT_ATOMS: atom_id res chain seq x y z
N MET A 1 26.60 -13.51 -59.14
CA MET A 1 25.70 -14.60 -59.59
C MET A 1 24.77 -14.94 -58.45
N PRO A 2 23.48 -14.65 -58.59
CA PRO A 2 22.44 -15.52 -58.04
C PRO A 2 21.37 -15.83 -59.09
N PHE A 3 21.11 -17.13 -59.25
CA PHE A 3 19.98 -17.71 -59.96
C PHE A 3 18.92 -18.10 -58.94
N ILE A 4 17.63 -17.86 -59.24
CA ILE A 4 16.51 -18.69 -58.76
C ILE A 4 15.47 -18.73 -59.88
N GLU A 5 15.21 -19.94 -60.37
CA GLU A 5 14.11 -20.31 -61.26
C GLU A 5 12.88 -20.71 -60.44
N VAL A 6 11.68 -20.26 -60.83
CA VAL A 6 10.43 -21.00 -60.65
C VAL A 6 9.51 -20.68 -61.83
N ALA A 7 9.03 -21.71 -62.52
CA ALA A 7 8.11 -21.64 -63.64
C ALA A 7 6.77 -22.29 -63.25
N GLU A 8 5.70 -21.49 -63.26
CA GLU A 8 4.34 -21.96 -63.48
C GLU A 8 3.71 -21.02 -64.52
N ASP A 9 3.12 -21.60 -65.58
CA ASP A 9 2.32 -20.94 -66.62
C ASP A 9 3.01 -20.09 -67.71
N GLY A 10 4.26 -20.37 -68.06
CA GLY A 10 4.82 -19.99 -69.37
C GLY A 10 4.90 -18.47 -69.66
N ARG A 11 4.76 -17.63 -68.63
CA ARG A 11 4.79 -16.17 -68.75
C ARG A 11 6.02 -15.64 -68.03
N TRP A 12 6.97 -15.08 -68.78
CA TRP A 12 8.16 -14.44 -68.22
C TRP A 12 7.78 -13.14 -67.51
N ILE A 13 7.84 -13.12 -66.19
CA ILE A 13 7.67 -11.90 -65.39
C ILE A 13 9.05 -11.47 -64.91
N ALA A 14 9.56 -10.36 -65.43
CA ALA A 14 10.80 -9.76 -64.95
C ALA A 14 10.55 -9.14 -63.56
N VAL A 15 10.87 -9.87 -62.50
CA VAL A 15 10.84 -9.35 -61.13
C VAL A 15 12.12 -8.56 -60.90
N THR A 16 12.06 -7.25 -61.17
CA THR A 16 13.13 -6.34 -60.78
C THR A 16 13.13 -6.27 -59.25
N SER A 17 14.13 -6.87 -58.60
CA SER A 17 14.34 -6.68 -57.16
C SER A 17 14.69 -5.22 -56.91
N ARG A 18 13.68 -4.37 -56.66
CA ARG A 18 13.91 -3.07 -56.03
C ARG A 18 14.28 -3.36 -54.59
N ILE A 19 15.58 -3.40 -54.33
CA ILE A 19 16.12 -3.25 -52.98
C ILE A 19 15.50 -1.96 -52.42
N PRO A 20 14.63 -2.02 -51.40
CA PRO A 20 14.17 -0.80 -50.76
C PRO A 20 15.40 -0.13 -50.16
N ARG A 21 15.74 1.06 -50.64
CA ARG A 21 16.72 1.93 -50.00
C ARG A 21 16.32 2.03 -48.53
N ALA A 22 17.24 1.64 -47.65
CA ALA A 22 17.17 1.90 -46.23
C ALA A 22 16.86 3.40 -46.06
N ARG A 23 15.58 3.71 -45.77
CA ARG A 23 15.23 5.01 -45.24
C ARG A 23 15.84 5.07 -43.86
N ASP A 24 16.54 6.16 -43.62
CA ASP A 24 17.14 6.53 -42.36
C ASP A 24 16.18 6.22 -41.19
N CYS A 25 16.52 5.19 -40.42
CA CYS A 25 15.99 5.01 -39.07
C CYS A 25 16.68 6.04 -38.15
N SER A 26 16.40 7.32 -38.39
CA SER A 26 16.73 8.43 -37.49
C SER A 26 15.43 9.10 -37.07
N GLN A 27 14.53 8.34 -36.44
CA GLN A 27 13.36 8.89 -35.77
C GLN A 27 12.79 7.82 -34.85
N GLY A 28 13.02 8.00 -33.55
CA GLY A 28 12.48 7.09 -32.54
C GLY A 28 13.14 7.16 -31.16
N VAL A 29 14.15 8.01 -30.94
CA VAL A 29 14.73 8.24 -29.60
C VAL A 29 13.95 9.30 -28.81
N GLY A 30 12.91 9.90 -29.42
CA GLY A 30 12.14 11.00 -28.83
C GLY A 30 10.96 10.63 -27.93
N THR A 31 10.64 9.35 -27.72
CA THR A 31 9.33 8.97 -27.11
C THR A 31 9.40 8.27 -25.75
N MET A 32 10.58 7.87 -25.25
CA MET A 32 10.66 7.31 -23.89
C MET A 32 10.60 8.39 -22.79
N LEU A 33 11.04 9.63 -23.08
CA LEU A 33 11.00 10.73 -22.11
C LEU A 33 9.58 11.35 -22.00
N GLU A 34 8.84 11.43 -23.11
CA GLU A 34 7.45 11.91 -23.13
C GLU A 34 6.48 10.96 -22.41
N GLY A 35 6.75 9.65 -22.47
CA GLY A 35 6.06 8.67 -21.63
C GLY A 35 6.25 8.96 -20.14
N LEU A 36 7.49 9.18 -19.69
CA LEU A 36 7.80 9.49 -18.29
C LEU A 36 7.08 10.75 -17.79
N HIS A 37 6.98 11.80 -18.63
CA HIS A 37 6.29 13.04 -18.28
C HIS A 37 4.75 12.85 -18.13
N SER A 38 4.16 11.98 -18.95
CA SER A 38 2.74 11.60 -18.84
C SER A 38 2.44 10.77 -17.59
N TYR A 39 3.38 9.91 -17.16
CA TYR A 39 3.27 9.15 -15.92
C TYR A 39 3.60 9.95 -14.66
N ALA A 40 4.37 11.04 -14.75
CA ALA A 40 4.76 11.85 -13.60
C ALA A 40 3.54 12.41 -12.83
N ILE A 41 2.51 12.83 -13.56
CA ILE A 41 1.26 13.33 -12.97
C ILE A 41 0.50 12.18 -12.28
N GLY A 42 0.41 11.01 -12.90
CA GLY A 42 -0.24 9.83 -12.32
C GLY A 42 0.47 9.31 -11.07
N VAL A 43 1.81 9.34 -11.06
CA VAL A 43 2.63 8.99 -9.89
C VAL A 43 2.45 10.03 -8.78
N LEU A 44 2.41 11.32 -9.07
CA LEU A 44 2.14 12.37 -8.06
C LEU A 44 0.76 12.22 -7.42
N ILE A 45 -0.28 11.98 -8.22
CA ILE A 45 -1.67 11.83 -7.73
C ILE A 45 -1.81 10.61 -6.81
N THR A 46 -1.04 9.55 -7.03
CA THR A 46 -1.09 8.33 -6.21
C THR A 46 -0.10 8.36 -5.05
N ALA A 47 1.11 8.86 -5.27
CA ALA A 47 2.15 8.94 -4.25
C ALA A 47 1.82 9.95 -3.16
N VAL A 48 1.25 11.12 -3.48
CA VAL A 48 0.96 12.15 -2.46
C VAL A 48 -0.07 11.66 -1.43
N PRO A 49 -1.25 11.11 -1.81
CA PRO A 49 -2.18 10.54 -0.83
C PRO A 49 -1.61 9.38 -0.04
N VAL A 50 -0.79 8.52 -0.67
CA VAL A 50 -0.11 7.41 0.02
C VAL A 50 0.86 7.95 1.06
N LEU A 51 1.64 8.98 0.73
CA LEU A 51 2.62 9.58 1.62
C LEU A 51 1.94 10.36 2.76
N VAL A 52 0.86 11.09 2.47
CA VAL A 52 0.04 11.76 3.50
C VAL A 52 -0.60 10.73 4.44
N GLY A 53 -1.19 9.65 3.90
CA GLY A 53 -1.78 8.57 4.69
C GLY A 53 -0.74 7.87 5.58
N ALA A 54 0.45 7.62 5.04
CA ALA A 54 1.59 7.10 5.79
C ALA A 54 2.02 8.03 6.94
N LEU A 55 2.15 9.33 6.66
CA LEU A 55 2.56 10.32 7.65
C LEU A 55 1.53 10.43 8.78
N LEU A 56 0.24 10.44 8.45
CA LEU A 56 -0.85 10.43 9.42
C LEU A 56 -0.82 9.17 10.29
N PHE A 57 -0.54 8.00 9.71
CA PHE A 57 -0.43 6.76 10.46
C PHE A 57 0.75 6.76 11.44
N ILE A 58 1.90 7.27 11.02
CA ILE A 58 3.09 7.42 11.88
C ILE A 58 2.81 8.42 13.00
N TRP A 59 2.26 9.59 12.67
CA TRP A 59 1.90 10.62 13.65
C TRP A 59 0.90 10.09 14.69
N ARG A 60 -0.07 9.29 14.25
CA ARG A 60 -1.05 8.61 15.12
C ARG A 60 -0.39 7.66 16.11
N ASP A 61 0.49 6.77 15.65
CA ASP A 61 1.18 5.83 16.55
C ASP A 61 2.04 6.59 17.58
N VAL A 62 2.76 7.64 17.14
CA VAL A 62 3.61 8.46 18.01
C VAL A 62 2.79 9.16 19.11
N ASN A 63 1.61 9.70 18.78
CA ASN A 63 0.76 10.35 19.79
C ASN A 63 0.30 9.38 20.87
N LEU A 64 -0.13 8.17 20.50
CA LEU A 64 -0.50 7.11 21.44
C LEU A 64 0.69 6.62 22.27
N ARG A 65 1.92 6.70 21.74
CA ARG A 65 3.13 6.37 22.52
C ARG A 65 3.43 7.43 23.57
N ARG A 66 3.25 8.70 23.21
CA ARG A 66 3.62 9.84 24.08
C ARG A 66 2.58 10.17 25.12
N ARG A 67 1.30 9.97 24.81
CA ARG A 67 0.16 10.44 25.63
C ARG A 67 -0.86 9.36 25.93
N GLY A 68 -0.60 8.13 25.49
CA GLY A 68 -1.53 7.03 25.70
C GLY A 68 -1.58 6.62 27.16
N VAL A 69 -2.79 6.50 27.69
CA VAL A 69 -3.04 6.03 29.05
C VAL A 69 -3.56 4.60 28.96
N VAL A 70 -2.98 3.70 29.75
CA VAL A 70 -3.38 2.29 29.77
C VAL A 70 -4.43 2.05 30.84
N VAL A 71 -5.54 1.43 30.45
CA VAL A 71 -6.64 1.05 31.34
C VAL A 71 -7.07 -0.39 31.09
N ARG A 72 -7.65 -1.02 32.12
CA ARG A 72 -8.22 -2.36 32.01
C ARG A 72 -9.64 -2.28 31.51
N ALA A 73 -9.85 -2.62 30.25
CA ALA A 73 -11.16 -2.74 29.65
C ALA A 73 -11.76 -4.13 29.93
N LYS A 74 -13.06 -4.20 30.20
CA LYS A 74 -13.80 -5.45 30.37
C LYS A 74 -14.34 -5.91 29.02
N CYS A 75 -14.13 -7.17 28.66
CA CYS A 75 -14.74 -7.75 27.48
C CYS A 75 -16.25 -7.92 27.71
N VAL A 76 -17.06 -7.22 26.91
CA VAL A 76 -18.53 -7.26 27.00
C VAL A 76 -19.15 -8.16 25.94
N GLU A 77 -18.52 -8.27 24.78
CA GLU A 77 -19.04 -9.06 23.66
C GLU A 77 -17.90 -9.76 22.93
N SER A 78 -18.18 -10.94 22.39
CA SER A 78 -17.27 -11.69 21.54
C SER A 78 -18.03 -12.10 20.30
N LYS A 79 -17.66 -11.54 19.14
CA LYS A 79 -18.27 -11.83 17.85
C LYS A 79 -17.35 -12.69 17.03
N ARG A 80 -17.82 -13.89 16.68
CA ARG A 80 -17.13 -14.75 15.70
C ARG A 80 -17.45 -14.25 14.30
N THR A 81 -16.41 -14.06 13.50
CA THR A 81 -16.50 -13.71 12.07
C THR A 81 -16.59 -15.00 11.26
N ASP A 82 -17.19 -14.92 10.08
CA ASP A 82 -17.36 -16.05 9.14
C ASP A 82 -16.03 -16.75 8.76
N LYS A 83 -14.91 -16.03 8.91
CA LYS A 83 -13.54 -16.53 8.70
C LYS A 83 -13.00 -17.34 9.88
N GLY A 84 -13.83 -17.66 10.88
CA GLY A 84 -13.44 -18.38 12.09
C GLY A 84 -12.70 -17.55 13.13
N THR A 85 -12.40 -16.27 12.84
CA THR A 85 -11.73 -15.33 13.76
C THR A 85 -12.72 -14.68 14.72
N VAL A 86 -12.24 -14.22 15.87
CA VAL A 86 -13.05 -13.64 16.95
C VAL A 86 -12.67 -12.18 17.16
N ARG A 87 -13.65 -11.28 17.11
CA ARG A 87 -13.50 -9.88 17.49
C ARG A 87 -14.09 -9.67 18.88
N LEU A 88 -13.32 -9.04 19.75
CA LEU A 88 -13.72 -8.73 21.12
C LEU A 88 -14.18 -7.28 21.18
N ARG A 89 -15.32 -7.04 21.83
CA ARG A 89 -15.77 -5.70 22.19
C ARG A 89 -15.42 -5.44 23.64
N LEU A 90 -14.62 -4.42 23.87
CA LEU A 90 -14.06 -4.05 25.16
C LEU A 90 -14.73 -2.76 25.63
N LEU A 91 -15.19 -2.75 26.87
CA LEU A 91 -15.76 -1.60 27.56
C LEU A 91 -14.75 -1.08 28.58
N TYR A 92 -14.44 0.21 28.55
CA TYR A 92 -13.65 0.87 29.57
C TYR A 92 -14.32 2.17 29.99
N GLU A 93 -13.95 2.67 31.16
CA GLU A 93 -14.53 3.86 31.75
C GLU A 93 -13.43 4.89 31.98
N VAL A 94 -13.68 6.13 31.55
CA VAL A 94 -12.78 7.27 31.74
C VAL A 94 -13.63 8.39 32.36
N GLU A 95 -13.28 8.80 33.57
CA GLU A 95 -13.95 9.91 34.28
C GLU A 95 -15.49 9.74 34.39
N GLY A 96 -15.98 8.50 34.57
CA GLY A 96 -17.41 8.21 34.66
C GLY A 96 -18.12 7.98 33.31
N VAL A 97 -17.42 8.18 32.19
CA VAL A 97 -17.96 7.96 30.84
C VAL A 97 -17.48 6.63 30.29
N GLN A 98 -18.43 5.83 29.80
CA GLN A 98 -18.15 4.51 29.22
C GLN A 98 -17.84 4.62 27.73
N TYR A 99 -16.72 4.01 27.34
CA TYR A 99 -16.27 3.93 25.96
C TYR A 99 -16.15 2.47 25.52
N TYR A 100 -16.35 2.25 24.22
CA TYR A 100 -16.25 0.95 23.59
C TYR A 100 -15.10 0.92 22.60
N CYS A 101 -14.38 -0.19 22.58
CA CYS A 101 -13.31 -0.46 21.63
C CYS A 101 -13.49 -1.87 21.06
N ASP A 102 -13.53 -1.98 19.74
CA ASP A 102 -13.53 -3.27 19.07
C ASP A 102 -12.08 -3.67 18.75
N SER A 103 -11.69 -4.89 19.13
CA SER A 103 -10.37 -5.43 18.86
C SER A 103 -10.22 -5.84 17.39
N LEU A 104 -8.98 -5.90 16.90
CA LEU A 104 -8.69 -6.65 15.68
C LEU A 104 -9.10 -8.13 15.85
N PRO A 105 -9.42 -8.83 14.75
CA PRO A 105 -9.81 -10.24 14.79
C PRO A 105 -8.65 -11.12 15.29
N PHE A 106 -8.92 -11.93 16.31
CA PHE A 106 -8.02 -12.94 16.83
C PHE A 106 -8.35 -14.32 16.23
N LEU A 107 -7.35 -15.17 15.98
CA LEU A 107 -7.60 -16.60 15.76
C LEU A 107 -7.95 -17.29 17.07
N SER A 108 -7.19 -16.99 18.13
CA SER A 108 -7.43 -17.46 19.49
C SER A 108 -7.46 -16.24 20.41
N PRO A 109 -8.64 -15.85 20.96
CA PRO A 109 -8.74 -14.67 21.80
C PRO A 109 -8.01 -14.90 23.14
N PRO A 110 -7.20 -13.94 23.61
CA PRO A 110 -6.48 -14.08 24.88
C PRO A 110 -7.38 -14.00 26.11
N VAL A 111 -8.61 -13.48 25.94
CA VAL A 111 -9.59 -13.27 27.01
C VAL A 111 -11.01 -13.64 26.56
N GLY A 112 -11.82 -14.10 27.50
CA GLY A 112 -13.26 -14.35 27.31
C GLY A 112 -14.14 -13.18 27.75
N VAL A 113 -15.44 -13.28 27.46
CA VAL A 113 -16.45 -12.32 27.95
C VAL A 113 -16.42 -12.26 29.48
N GLY A 114 -16.43 -11.06 30.04
CA GLY A 114 -16.34 -10.81 31.48
C GLY A 114 -14.91 -10.65 32.00
N GLN A 115 -13.89 -11.11 31.27
CA GLN A 115 -12.49 -10.91 31.61
C GLN A 115 -11.99 -9.53 31.19
N ARG A 116 -10.84 -9.11 31.75
CA ARG A 116 -10.25 -7.79 31.52
C ARG A 116 -9.03 -7.89 30.62
N LEU A 117 -8.86 -6.91 29.74
CA LEU A 117 -7.73 -6.77 28.83
C LEU A 117 -7.22 -5.33 28.85
N ASP A 118 -5.91 -5.17 28.71
CA ASP A 118 -5.30 -3.84 28.70
C ASP A 118 -5.52 -3.13 27.35
N VAL A 119 -6.09 -1.93 27.45
CA VAL A 119 -6.38 -1.03 26.33
C VAL A 119 -5.64 0.27 26.58
N ILE A 120 -5.06 0.84 25.54
CA ILE A 120 -4.46 2.17 25.57
C ILE A 120 -5.38 3.14 24.83
N TYR A 121 -5.70 4.28 25.44
CA TYR A 121 -6.49 5.33 24.82
C TYR A 121 -5.71 6.65 24.77
N ASP A 122 -6.06 7.54 23.84
CA ASP A 122 -5.51 8.90 23.81
C ASP A 122 -6.26 9.77 24.83
N ALA A 123 -5.55 10.31 25.82
CA ALA A 123 -6.15 11.18 26.83
C ALA A 123 -6.84 12.43 26.25
N LYS A 124 -6.43 12.91 25.07
CA LYS A 124 -7.08 14.06 24.41
C LYS A 124 -8.35 13.64 23.67
N ILE A 125 -8.44 12.39 23.22
CA ILE A 125 -9.56 11.86 22.44
C ILE A 125 -9.89 10.47 22.99
N PRO A 126 -10.64 10.38 24.11
CA PRO A 126 -10.85 9.12 24.81
C PRO A 126 -11.64 8.10 23.98
N GLY A 127 -12.39 8.51 22.95
CA GLY A 127 -13.03 7.59 22.02
C GLY A 127 -12.05 6.84 21.10
N TYR A 128 -10.78 7.26 21.06
CA TYR A 128 -9.74 6.59 20.31
C TYR A 128 -8.93 5.68 21.25
N SER A 129 -8.99 4.37 21.00
CA SER A 129 -8.29 3.38 21.82
C SER A 129 -7.90 2.13 21.04
N GLU A 130 -6.84 1.46 21.49
CA GLU A 130 -6.29 0.25 20.89
C GLU A 130 -5.95 -0.80 21.96
N VAL A 131 -6.03 -2.08 21.61
CA VAL A 131 -5.64 -3.18 22.49
C VAL A 131 -4.12 -3.25 22.59
N VAL A 132 -3.57 -3.18 23.81
CA VAL A 132 -2.11 -3.16 24.03
C VAL A 132 -1.44 -4.42 23.48
N HIS A 133 -2.09 -5.57 23.61
CA HIS A 133 -1.57 -6.85 23.09
C HIS A 133 -1.46 -6.89 21.56
N GLN A 134 -2.34 -6.18 20.85
CA GLN A 134 -2.32 -6.07 19.39
C GLN A 134 -1.31 -5.04 18.87
N ARG A 135 -0.68 -4.31 19.78
CA ARG A 135 0.37 -3.34 19.48
C ARG A 135 1.71 -4.00 19.13
N THR A 136 1.75 -5.33 19.04
CA THR A 136 2.97 -6.12 18.83
C THR A 136 3.60 -5.85 17.46
N SER A 137 4.75 -5.17 17.51
CA SER A 137 5.82 -5.17 16.51
C SER A 137 5.47 -4.73 15.08
N GLY A 138 5.09 -3.46 14.92
CA GLY A 138 5.79 -2.45 14.09
C GLY A 138 6.33 -2.79 12.69
N TRP A 139 5.91 -3.87 12.03
CA TRP A 139 6.32 -4.16 10.65
C TRP A 139 5.66 -3.19 9.69
N VAL A 140 4.36 -2.92 9.87
CA VAL A 140 3.60 -1.99 9.03
C VAL A 140 4.24 -0.58 9.00
N PRO A 141 4.51 0.09 10.14
CA PRO A 141 5.14 1.41 10.09
C PRO A 141 6.56 1.38 9.52
N LYS A 142 7.33 0.29 9.68
CA LYS A 142 8.65 0.14 9.05
C LYS A 142 8.54 -0.02 7.53
N ILE A 143 7.67 -0.90 7.05
CA ILE A 143 7.45 -1.14 5.61
C ILE A 143 6.98 0.15 4.95
N VAL A 144 6.01 0.84 5.55
CA VAL A 144 5.50 2.11 5.04
C VAL A 144 6.61 3.17 4.98
N GLY A 145 7.44 3.28 6.02
CA GLY A 145 8.61 4.16 6.03
C GLY A 145 9.64 3.82 4.94
N THR A 146 9.96 2.53 4.75
CA THR A 146 10.90 2.07 3.72
C THR A 146 10.36 2.31 2.31
N VAL A 147 9.08 2.01 2.06
CA VAL A 147 8.45 2.24 0.75
C VAL A 147 8.42 3.72 0.41
N ALA A 148 8.08 4.58 1.37
CA ALA A 148 8.12 6.03 1.18
C ALA A 148 9.55 6.54 0.91
N GLY A 149 10.55 6.03 1.63
CA GLY A 149 11.95 6.36 1.41
C GLY A 149 12.46 5.97 0.03
N VAL A 150 12.13 4.75 -0.44
CA VAL A 150 12.50 4.28 -1.78
C VAL A 150 11.82 5.10 -2.88
N LEU A 151 10.53 5.44 -2.72
CA LEU A 151 9.81 6.29 -3.69
C LEU A 151 10.41 7.69 -3.79
N LEU A 152 10.78 8.31 -2.66
CA LEU A 152 11.46 9.60 -2.64
C LEU A 152 12.85 9.54 -3.26
N LEU A 153 13.58 8.45 -3.03
CA LEU A 153 14.92 8.27 -3.60
C LEU A 153 14.87 8.06 -5.11
N LEU A 154 13.92 7.25 -5.61
CA LEU A 154 13.71 7.06 -7.05
C LEU A 154 13.28 8.36 -7.74
N THR A 155 12.39 9.14 -7.13
CA THR A 155 12.00 10.46 -7.67
C THR A 155 13.17 11.43 -7.65
N GLY A 156 13.98 11.47 -6.58
CA GLY A 156 15.17 12.31 -6.51
C GLY A 156 16.22 11.96 -7.58
N ILE A 157 16.49 10.67 -7.82
CA ILE A 157 17.39 10.24 -8.90
C ILE A 157 16.83 10.57 -10.28
N SER A 158 15.52 10.46 -10.48
CA SER A 158 14.90 10.73 -11.77
C SER A 158 14.84 12.22 -12.14
N TYR A 159 15.11 13.12 -11.18
CA TYR A 159 15.19 14.58 -11.37
C TYR A 159 16.63 15.11 -11.46
N LEU A 160 17.64 14.25 -11.25
CA LEU A 160 19.08 14.53 -11.43
C LEU A 160 19.52 14.18 -12.85
#